data_AF-A0A951IAZ9-F1
#
_entry.id   AF-A0A951IAZ9-F1
#
_cell.length_a   1.000
_cell.length_b   1.000
_cell.length_c   1.000
_cell.angle_alpha   90.00
_cell.angle_beta   90.00
_cell.angle_gamma   90.00
#
_symmetry.space_group_name_H-M   'P 1'
#
loop_
_entity.id
_entity.type
_entity.pdbx_description
1 polymer ?
#
loop_
_entity_poly.entity_id
_entity_poly.type
_entity_poly.pdbx_seq_one_letter_code
_entity_poly.pdbx_strand_id
1 'polypeptide(L)'
;MRPRRYRSGTVTACNALCLMLVAISAAAQPHLSLEIKKPQKYESRTLPSEKSTDTKFGLTKKLYSNTVSRFNYYFNANRILNDVLATAKEQHRDDYTRLLSFYNYELDTLFKDKMDTVIYKATAGIVLHDLRSDWVDKLYLLMGRAYLYRKDFDSATNVFQYIN
;
A
#
# COMPACT_ATOMS: atom_id res chain seq x y z
N MET A 1 1.29 -60.61 26.74
CA MET A 1 1.03 -59.45 25.87
C MET A 1 0.11 -58.47 26.60
N ARG A 2 0.54 -57.23 26.88
CA ARG A 2 -0.32 -56.15 27.39
C ARG A 2 -0.22 -54.95 26.44
N PRO A 3 -1.33 -54.37 25.94
CA PRO A 3 -1.28 -53.36 24.89
C PRO A 3 -0.85 -52.00 25.46
N ARG A 4 0.05 -51.31 24.73
CA ARG A 4 0.48 -49.94 25.00
C ARG A 4 -0.71 -48.99 24.82
N ARG A 5 -1.29 -48.49 25.91
CA ARG A 5 -2.26 -47.38 25.90
C ARG A 5 -1.55 -46.08 25.49
N TYR A 6 -1.49 -45.80 24.19
CA TYR A 6 -0.99 -44.53 23.67
C TYR A 6 -2.01 -43.40 23.93
N ARG A 7 -1.88 -42.79 25.11
CA ARG A 7 -1.95 -41.33 25.36
C ARG A 7 -3.03 -40.55 24.56
N SER A 8 -4.30 -40.79 24.88
CA SER A 8 -5.44 -39.94 24.43
C SER A 8 -5.21 -38.43 24.67
N GLY A 9 -4.46 -38.07 25.72
CA GLY A 9 -4.14 -36.68 26.07
C GLY A 9 -3.22 -35.93 25.09
N THR A 10 -2.38 -36.61 24.29
CA THR A 10 -1.52 -35.91 23.31
C THR A 10 -2.28 -35.54 22.05
N VAL A 11 -3.30 -36.31 21.68
CA VAL A 11 -4.13 -36.05 20.49
C VAL A 11 -5.13 -34.93 20.77
N THR A 12 -5.72 -34.90 21.97
CA THR A 12 -6.60 -33.80 22.40
C THR A 12 -5.86 -32.48 22.57
N ALA A 13 -4.62 -32.50 23.08
CA ALA A 13 -3.78 -31.30 23.16
C ALA A 13 -3.40 -30.76 21.77
N CYS A 14 -3.13 -31.64 20.80
CA CYS A 14 -2.79 -31.24 19.44
C CYS A 14 -3.99 -30.62 18.70
N ASN A 15 -5.20 -31.18 18.90
CA ASN A 15 -6.44 -30.61 18.34
C ASN A 15 -6.82 -29.26 19.00
N ALA A 16 -6.59 -29.10 20.30
CA ALA A 16 -6.82 -27.82 20.99
C ALA A 16 -5.84 -26.73 20.52
N LEU A 17 -4.57 -27.09 20.28
CA LEU A 17 -3.57 -26.17 19.72
C LEU A 17 -3.91 -25.77 18.27
N CYS A 18 -4.42 -26.71 17.46
CA CYS A 18 -4.88 -26.43 16.10
C CYS A 18 -6.10 -25.49 16.07
N LEU A 19 -7.04 -25.63 17.03
CA LEU A 19 -8.21 -24.76 17.17
C LEU A 19 -7.84 -23.33 17.61
N MET A 20 -6.81 -23.18 18.46
CA MET A 20 -6.29 -21.86 18.86
C MET A 20 -5.63 -21.09 17.70
N LEU A 21 -5.00 -21.78 16.75
CA LEU A 21 -4.34 -21.16 15.59
C LEU A 21 -5.34 -20.62 14.55
N VAL A 22 -6.52 -21.24 14.42
CA VAL A 22 -7.57 -20.82 13.48
C VAL A 22 -8.30 -19.55 13.95
N ALA A 23 -8.33 -19.28 15.27
CA ALA A 23 -8.99 -18.11 15.84
C ALA A 23 -8.27 -16.78 15.55
N ILE A 24 -6.99 -16.80 15.16
CA ILE A 24 -6.19 -15.60 14.92
C ILE A 24 -6.44 -15.01 13.52
N SER A 25 -7.03 -15.78 12.59
CA SER A 25 -7.28 -15.35 11.21
C SER A 25 -8.53 -14.49 11.02
N ALA A 26 -9.30 -14.19 12.08
CA ALA A 26 -10.58 -13.48 11.98
C ALA A 26 -10.56 -12.06 12.60
N ALA A 27 -9.41 -11.54 12.99
CA ALA A 27 -9.26 -10.12 13.28
C ALA A 27 -9.13 -9.36 11.96
N ALA A 28 -10.27 -8.99 11.35
CA ALA A 28 -10.29 -7.98 10.31
C ALA A 28 -9.60 -6.72 10.87
N GLN A 29 -8.50 -6.30 10.25
CA GLN A 29 -7.82 -5.08 10.68
C GLN A 29 -8.82 -3.93 10.60
N PRO A 30 -9.06 -3.21 11.70
CA PRO A 30 -9.90 -2.03 11.64
C PRO A 30 -9.23 -1.08 10.65
N HIS A 31 -10.02 -0.55 9.73
CA HIS A 31 -9.66 0.52 8.80
C HIS A 31 -8.58 1.42 9.41
N LEU A 32 -7.33 1.27 8.96
CA LEU A 32 -6.25 2.16 9.39
C LEU A 32 -6.57 3.53 8.80
N SER A 33 -6.99 4.44 9.68
CA SER A 33 -7.21 5.84 9.39
C SER A 33 -5.84 6.49 9.17
N LEU A 34 -5.61 7.03 7.98
CA LEU A 34 -4.42 7.82 7.70
C LEU A 34 -4.45 9.07 8.58
N GLU A 35 -3.78 9.02 9.74
CA GLU A 35 -3.77 10.13 10.69
C GLU A 35 -2.77 11.20 10.22
N ILE A 36 -3.21 12.01 9.26
CA ILE A 36 -2.48 13.22 8.85
C ILE A 36 -2.76 14.26 9.93
N LYS A 37 -1.74 14.70 10.68
CA LYS A 37 -1.86 15.76 11.68
C LYS A 37 -2.38 17.05 11.03
N LYS A 38 -3.69 17.29 11.14
CA LYS A 38 -4.36 18.45 10.54
C LYS A 38 -3.92 19.72 11.31
N PRO A 39 -3.62 20.84 10.64
CA PRO A 39 -3.40 22.11 11.33
C PRO A 39 -4.68 22.58 12.02
N GLN A 40 -4.57 23.29 13.16
CA GLN A 40 -5.71 23.73 13.99
C GLN A 40 -6.86 24.38 13.21
N LYS A 41 -6.54 25.14 12.14
CA LYS A 41 -7.54 25.81 11.31
C LYS A 41 -8.44 24.88 10.48
N TYR A 42 -8.10 23.60 10.34
CA TYR A 42 -8.78 22.63 9.47
C TYR A 42 -9.27 21.39 10.22
N GLU A 43 -9.22 21.40 11.56
CA GLU A 43 -9.62 20.26 12.40
C GLU A 43 -11.08 19.86 12.19
N SER A 44 -11.98 20.84 12.04
CA SER A 44 -13.41 20.60 11.82
C SER A 44 -13.77 20.19 10.38
N ARG A 45 -12.82 20.20 9.44
CA ARG A 45 -13.08 19.86 8.04
C ARG A 45 -12.96 18.36 7.81
N THR A 46 -14.11 17.73 7.60
CA THR A 46 -14.23 16.35 7.09
C THR A 46 -13.73 16.24 5.65
N LEU A 47 -12.99 15.17 5.34
CA LEU A 47 -12.43 14.91 4.02
C LEU A 47 -13.43 14.22 3.08
N PRO A 48 -13.30 14.38 1.75
CA PRO A 48 -14.16 13.67 0.80
C PRO A 48 -14.08 12.15 0.92
N SER A 49 -12.91 11.59 1.24
CA SER A 49 -12.70 10.17 1.48
C SER A 49 -13.50 9.66 2.69
N GLU A 50 -13.55 10.43 3.78
CA GLU A 50 -14.30 10.11 5.00
C GLU A 50 -15.83 10.08 4.73
N LYS A 51 -16.33 10.96 3.84
CA LYS A 51 -17.75 11.03 3.45
C LYS A 51 -18.18 10.02 2.38
N SER A 52 -17.26 9.17 1.93
CA SER A 52 -17.53 8.24 0.83
C SER A 52 -18.66 7.26 1.20
N THR A 53 -18.71 6.82 2.45
CA THR A 53 -19.75 5.90 2.96
C THR A 53 -21.14 6.54 3.02
N ASP A 54 -21.23 7.81 3.42
CA ASP A 54 -22.53 8.47 3.67
C ASP A 54 -23.19 9.03 2.40
N THR A 55 -22.40 9.31 1.36
CA THR A 55 -22.87 10.02 0.16
C THR A 55 -23.25 9.07 -0.98
N LYS A 56 -24.32 9.39 -1.71
CA LYS A 56 -24.72 8.64 -2.91
C LYS A 56 -23.65 8.77 -4.01
N PHE A 57 -23.28 7.64 -4.64
CA PHE A 57 -22.35 7.61 -5.77
C PHE A 57 -23.10 7.58 -7.10
N GLY A 58 -23.51 8.75 -7.57
CA GLY A 58 -24.14 8.89 -8.89
C GLY A 58 -23.13 8.73 -10.03
N LEU A 59 -23.63 8.43 -11.23
CA LEU A 59 -22.81 8.27 -12.44
C LEU A 59 -21.95 9.51 -12.75
N THR A 60 -22.51 10.71 -12.62
CA THR A 60 -21.80 11.98 -12.86
C THR A 60 -20.65 12.18 -11.89
N LYS A 61 -20.89 11.94 -10.59
CA LYS A 61 -19.86 11.98 -9.55
C LYS A 61 -18.76 10.95 -9.81
N LYS A 62 -19.14 9.73 -10.20
CA LYS A 62 -18.19 8.66 -10.56
C LYS A 62 -17.29 9.09 -11.74
N LEU A 63 -17.87 9.58 -12.83
CA LEU A 63 -17.13 10.04 -14.01
C LEU A 63 -16.16 11.17 -13.68
N TYR A 64 -16.62 12.18 -12.93
CA TYR A 64 -15.77 13.28 -12.49
C TYR A 64 -14.61 12.79 -11.60
N SER A 65 -14.92 12.04 -10.54
CA SER A 65 -13.92 11.54 -9.59
C SER A 65 -12.88 10.66 -10.28
N ASN A 66 -13.32 9.76 -11.19
CA ASN A 66 -12.43 8.90 -11.96
C ASN A 66 -11.52 9.71 -12.90
N THR A 67 -12.06 10.73 -13.56
CA THR A 67 -11.29 11.55 -14.51
C THR A 67 -10.21 12.35 -13.79
N VAL A 68 -10.57 13.02 -12.69
CA VAL A 68 -9.62 13.80 -11.90
C VAL A 68 -8.57 12.89 -11.25
N SER A 69 -8.97 11.77 -10.64
CA SER A 69 -8.04 10.83 -10.01
C SER A 69 -7.02 10.26 -11.00
N ARG A 70 -7.50 9.88 -12.20
CA ARG A 70 -6.66 9.34 -13.28
C ARG A 70 -5.61 10.33 -13.76
N PHE A 71 -6.04 11.50 -14.21
CA PHE A 71 -5.16 12.41 -14.96
C PHE A 71 -4.38 13.36 -14.07
N ASN A 72 -4.91 13.70 -12.89
CA ASN A 72 -4.22 14.62 -11.98
C ASN A 72 -3.28 13.89 -11.02
N TYR A 73 -3.75 12.84 -10.36
CA TYR A 73 -2.95 12.18 -9.32
C TYR A 73 -2.16 10.99 -9.89
N TYR A 74 -2.86 9.99 -10.43
CA TYR A 74 -2.23 8.76 -10.89
C TYR A 74 -1.23 9.00 -12.02
N PHE A 75 -1.64 9.68 -13.10
CA PHE A 75 -0.77 9.93 -14.25
C PHE A 75 0.49 10.71 -13.88
N ASN A 76 0.35 11.78 -13.11
CA ASN A 76 1.49 12.60 -12.69
C ASN A 76 2.45 11.84 -11.78
N ALA A 77 1.93 11.10 -10.80
CA ALA A 77 2.75 10.32 -9.89
C ALA A 77 3.44 9.15 -10.61
N ASN A 78 2.75 8.46 -11.52
CA ASN A 78 3.32 7.39 -12.33
C ASN A 78 4.40 7.91 -13.30
N ARG A 79 4.21 9.10 -13.88
CA ARG A 79 5.22 9.75 -14.73
C ARG A 79 6.50 10.02 -13.95
N ILE A 80 6.40 10.59 -12.74
CA ILE A 80 7.56 10.87 -11.88
C ILE A 80 8.29 9.58 -11.53
N LEU A 81 7.56 8.53 -11.17
CA LEU A 81 8.16 7.23 -10.85
C LEU A 81 8.94 6.64 -12.03
N ASN A 82 8.36 6.68 -13.23
CA ASN A 82 9.00 6.15 -14.43
C ASN A 82 10.22 6.99 -14.84
N ASP A 83 10.15 8.30 -14.68
CA ASP A 83 11.27 9.23 -14.92
C ASP A 83 12.46 8.90 -14.01
N VAL A 84 12.20 8.72 -12.71
CA VAL A 84 13.22 8.27 -11.75
C VAL A 84 13.84 6.94 -12.15
N LEU A 85 13.02 5.96 -12.55
CA LEU A 85 13.53 4.65 -12.97
C LEU A 85 14.36 4.74 -14.26
N ALA A 86 13.98 5.61 -15.20
CA ALA A 86 14.76 5.84 -16.42
C ALA A 86 16.12 6.48 -16.08
N THR A 87 16.13 7.54 -15.27
CA THR A 87 17.36 8.19 -14.81
C THR A 87 18.27 7.24 -14.04
N ALA A 88 17.70 6.43 -13.13
CA ALA A 88 18.48 5.46 -12.36
C ALA A 88 19.13 4.39 -13.24
N LYS A 89 18.45 3.97 -14.33
CA LYS A 89 19.02 3.06 -15.33
C LYS A 89 20.12 3.70 -16.15
N GLU A 90 19.96 4.96 -16.54
CA GLU A 90 20.98 5.71 -17.30
C GLU A 90 22.24 5.96 -16.48
N GLN A 91 22.09 6.18 -15.17
CA GLN A 91 23.20 6.39 -14.25
C GLN A 91 23.89 5.09 -13.83
N HIS A 92 23.26 3.94 -14.07
CA HIS A 92 23.81 2.65 -13.65
C HIS A 92 25.06 2.31 -14.44
N ARG A 93 26.14 1.97 -13.73
CA ARG A 93 27.40 1.48 -14.29
C ARG A 93 27.66 0.10 -13.75
N ASP A 94 27.75 -0.88 -14.66
CA ASP A 94 28.00 -2.27 -14.32
C ASP A 94 29.47 -2.50 -13.97
N ASP A 95 29.69 -3.24 -12.88
CA ASP A 95 30.99 -3.77 -12.50
C ASP A 95 31.02 -5.27 -12.83
N TYR A 96 31.83 -5.63 -13.83
CA TYR A 96 31.95 -7.00 -14.34
C TYR A 96 32.87 -7.90 -13.49
N THR A 97 33.47 -7.37 -12.43
CA THR A 97 34.25 -8.18 -11.48
C THR A 97 33.37 -8.95 -10.49
N ARG A 98 32.11 -8.54 -10.35
CA ARG A 98 31.09 -9.14 -9.48
C ARG A 98 29.95 -9.76 -10.29
N LEU A 99 29.17 -10.62 -9.64
CA LEU A 99 27.95 -11.15 -10.25
C LEU A 99 26.98 -9.99 -10.53
N LEU A 100 26.46 -9.93 -11.75
CA LEU A 100 25.58 -8.86 -12.18
C LEU A 100 24.21 -8.97 -11.50
N SER A 101 23.72 -7.84 -10.98
CA SER A 101 22.38 -7.73 -10.42
C SER A 101 21.32 -7.95 -11.50
N PHE A 102 20.20 -8.59 -11.15
CA PHE A 102 19.09 -8.80 -12.08
C PHE A 102 18.48 -7.48 -12.58
N TYR A 103 18.41 -6.46 -11.72
CA TYR A 103 17.94 -5.13 -12.08
C TYR A 103 19.12 -4.21 -12.39
N ASN A 104 19.06 -3.56 -13.54
CA ASN A 104 20.07 -2.64 -14.07
C ASN A 104 19.92 -1.20 -13.52
N TYR A 105 19.62 -1.08 -12.23
CA TYR A 105 19.50 0.20 -11.54
C TYR A 105 19.62 0.00 -10.04
N GLU A 106 20.20 0.98 -9.36
CA GLU A 106 20.18 1.06 -7.90
C GLU A 106 19.50 2.37 -7.50
N LEU A 107 18.47 2.28 -6.65
CA LEU A 107 17.86 3.49 -6.10
C LEU A 107 18.67 3.94 -4.90
N ASP A 108 19.48 4.97 -5.16
CA ASP A 108 20.28 5.66 -4.16
C ASP A 108 19.44 6.69 -3.38
N THR A 109 20.02 7.25 -2.33
CA THR A 109 19.36 8.26 -1.47
C THR A 109 18.88 9.49 -2.23
N LEU A 110 19.47 9.78 -3.39
CA LEU A 110 19.12 10.89 -4.28
C LEU A 110 17.66 10.85 -4.76
N PHE A 111 17.06 9.66 -4.84
CA PHE A 111 15.69 9.51 -5.36
C PHE A 111 14.62 9.54 -4.27
N LYS A 112 14.99 9.61 -2.98
CA LYS A 112 14.05 9.61 -1.85
C LYS A 112 13.05 10.75 -1.93
N ASP A 113 13.50 11.97 -2.22
CA ASP A 113 12.64 13.15 -2.36
C ASP A 113 11.59 12.99 -3.48
N LYS A 114 11.98 12.32 -4.57
CA LYS A 114 11.06 12.02 -5.67
C LYS A 114 10.05 10.95 -5.27
N MET A 115 10.46 9.93 -4.51
CA MET A 115 9.53 8.93 -3.96
C MET A 115 8.54 9.59 -2.98
N ASP A 116 8.99 10.52 -2.13
CA ASP A 116 8.12 11.28 -1.23
C ASP A 116 7.09 12.11 -2.01
N THR A 117 7.49 12.68 -3.14
CA THR A 117 6.56 13.38 -4.04
C THR A 117 5.51 12.43 -4.64
N VAL A 118 5.92 11.21 -5.02
CA VAL A 118 4.99 10.18 -5.53
C VAL A 118 4.02 9.75 -4.44
N ILE A 119 4.51 9.49 -3.22
CA ILE A 119 3.70 9.16 -2.04
C ILE A 119 2.70 10.29 -1.78
N TYR A 120 3.15 11.54 -1.69
CA TYR A 120 2.29 12.70 -1.47
C TYR A 120 1.16 12.80 -2.49
N LYS A 121 1.47 12.65 -3.79
CA LYS A 121 0.45 12.68 -4.85
C LYS A 121 -0.51 11.50 -4.76
N ALA A 122 -0.03 10.30 -4.44
CA ALA A 122 -0.88 9.14 -4.26
C ALA A 122 -1.83 9.32 -3.06
N THR A 123 -1.30 9.73 -1.91
CA THR A 123 -2.07 10.03 -0.70
C THR A 123 -3.09 11.14 -0.95
N ALA A 124 -2.70 12.24 -1.61
CA ALA A 124 -3.63 13.32 -1.95
C ALA A 124 -4.77 12.82 -2.87
N GLY A 125 -4.46 11.96 -3.84
CA GLY A 125 -5.47 11.35 -4.71
C GLY A 125 -6.47 10.48 -3.94
N ILE A 126 -6.00 9.72 -2.94
CA ILE A 126 -6.85 8.87 -2.10
C ILE A 126 -7.72 9.72 -1.15
N VAL A 127 -7.12 10.72 -0.51
CA VAL A 127 -7.77 11.51 0.55
C VAL A 127 -8.75 12.55 -0.01
N LEU A 128 -8.45 13.14 -1.16
CA LEU A 128 -9.26 14.21 -1.74
C LEU A 128 -10.40 13.71 -2.63
N HIS A 129 -10.46 12.41 -2.92
CA HIS A 129 -11.49 11.80 -3.75
C HIS A 129 -12.30 10.73 -3.03
N ASP A 130 -13.40 10.33 -3.65
CA ASP A 130 -14.26 9.26 -3.13
C ASP A 130 -13.52 7.92 -3.24
N LEU A 131 -13.51 7.13 -2.15
CA LEU A 131 -12.80 5.86 -2.07
C LEU A 131 -13.35 4.81 -3.06
N ARG A 132 -14.56 5.01 -3.59
CA ARG A 132 -15.21 4.14 -4.57
C ARG A 132 -14.77 4.39 -6.02
N SER A 133 -13.74 5.22 -6.24
CA SER A 133 -13.21 5.44 -7.60
C SER A 133 -12.41 4.24 -8.09
N ASP A 134 -12.46 3.97 -9.39
CA ASP A 134 -11.77 2.79 -9.99
C ASP A 134 -10.23 2.96 -10.03
N TRP A 135 -9.69 4.06 -9.48
CA TRP A 135 -8.26 4.39 -9.47
C TRP A 135 -7.62 4.28 -8.09
N VAL A 136 -8.40 4.07 -7.03
CA VAL A 136 -7.89 4.01 -5.65
C VAL A 136 -6.85 2.90 -5.49
N ASP A 137 -7.15 1.70 -5.98
CA ASP A 137 -6.24 0.54 -5.89
C ASP A 137 -4.91 0.81 -6.62
N LYS A 138 -4.98 1.51 -7.76
CA LYS A 138 -3.79 1.91 -8.52
C LYS A 138 -2.96 2.97 -7.80
N LEU A 139 -3.60 3.86 -7.03
CA LEU A 139 -2.91 4.82 -6.19
C LEU A 139 -2.23 4.12 -5.01
N TYR A 140 -2.88 3.14 -4.37
CA TYR A 140 -2.25 2.30 -3.35
C TYR A 140 -1.07 1.50 -3.92
N LEU A 141 -1.21 0.89 -5.09
CA LEU A 141 -0.11 0.21 -5.78
C LEU A 141 1.08 1.14 -6.03
N LEU A 142 0.81 2.36 -6.51
CA LEU A 142 1.84 3.33 -6.78
C LEU A 142 2.54 3.81 -5.50
N MET A 143 1.77 4.03 -4.43
CA MET A 143 2.27 4.40 -3.12
C MET A 143 3.15 3.29 -2.52
N GLY A 144 2.71 2.03 -2.60
CA GLY A 144 3.47 0.87 -2.14
C GLY A 144 4.78 0.71 -2.90
N ARG A 145 4.77 0.87 -4.24
CA ARG A 145 6.00 0.89 -5.06
C ARG A 145 6.95 2.00 -4.62
N ALA A 146 6.45 3.20 -4.35
CA ALA A 146 7.29 4.29 -3.88
C ALA A 146 7.92 4.01 -2.50
N TYR A 147 7.16 3.44 -1.55
CA TYR A 147 7.73 3.00 -0.26
C TYR A 147 8.78 1.89 -0.41
N LEU A 148 8.55 0.90 -1.29
CA LEU A 148 9.55 -0.13 -1.61
C LEU A 148 10.85 0.49 -2.12
N TYR A 149 10.74 1.42 -3.06
CA TYR A 149 11.87 2.13 -3.65
C TYR A 149 12.58 3.06 -2.66
N ARG A 150 11.84 3.59 -1.68
CA ARG A 150 12.41 4.35 -0.54
C ARG A 150 13.15 3.45 0.46
N LYS A 151 13.03 2.12 0.34
CA LYS A 151 13.53 1.07 1.23
C LYS A 151 12.78 0.96 2.56
N ASP A 152 11.54 1.47 2.62
CA ASP A 152 10.68 1.35 3.79
C ASP A 152 9.70 0.19 3.62
N PHE A 153 10.20 -1.02 3.88
CA PHE A 153 9.47 -2.26 3.61
C PHE A 153 8.24 -2.46 4.50
N ASP A 154 8.27 -2.00 5.75
CA ASP A 154 7.14 -2.11 6.69
C ASP A 154 5.95 -1.29 6.19
N SER A 155 6.19 -0.02 5.84
CA SER A 155 5.18 0.88 5.27
C SER A 155 4.64 0.35 3.94
N ALA A 156 5.52 -0.17 3.09
CA ALA A 156 5.09 -0.77 1.82
C ALA A 156 4.15 -1.96 2.05
N THR A 157 4.49 -2.83 2.99
CA THR A 157 3.68 -4.02 3.33
C THR A 157 2.29 -3.62 3.80
N ASN A 158 2.20 -2.63 4.71
CA ASN A 158 0.91 -2.10 5.17
C ASN A 158 0.08 -1.51 4.02
N VAL A 159 0.73 -0.79 3.10
CA VAL A 159 0.04 -0.19 1.95
C VAL A 159 -0.48 -1.25 0.98
N PHE A 160 0.26 -2.33 0.74
CA PHE A 160 -0.17 -3.40 -0.16
C PHE A 160 -1.39 -4.18 0.35
N GLN A 161 -1.66 -4.18 1.66
CA GLN A 161 -2.86 -4.80 2.24
C GLN A 161 -4.18 -4.14 1.78
N TYR A 162 -4.13 -2.90 1.29
CA TYR A 162 -5.31 -2.18 0.80
C TYR A 162 -5.66 -2.47 -0.66
N ILE A 163 -4.82 -3.23 -1.36
CA ILE A 163 -5.06 -3.64 -2.73
C ILE A 163 -5.83 -4.96 -2.69
N ASN A 164 -6.98 -5.00 -3.36
CA ASN A 164 -7.85 -6.17 -3.44
C ASN A 164 -7.85 -6.77 -4.84
#